data_AF-A0A839QN80-F1
#
_entry.id   AF-A0A839QN80-F1
#
_cell.length_a   1.000
_cell.length_b   1.000
_cell.length_c   1.000
_cell.angle_alpha   90.00
_cell.angle_beta   90.00
_cell.angle_gamma   90.00
#
_symmetry.space_group_name_H-M   'P 1'
#
loop_
_entity.id
_entity.type
_entity.pdbx_description
1 polymer ?
#
loop_
_entity_poly.entity_id
_entity_poly.type
_entity_poly.pdbx_seq_one_letter_code
_entity_poly.pdbx_strand_id
1 'polypeptide(L)'
;MAANDTPRYCDVKPRIIEPLPPGLPDTRQRLIQLLRTKWVNGTELHYWFASGPAAQKQAVRDAFAEWKALPIGLVFTEVSSAAAAEVRIAFDQADGSWSYVGRDVLGIPTTEMTMNFGWDLTDDYGRTTALHEIGHTLGMPHEHQNPFAGILWNEEAVYASLGAPPNNWSRDQVFNNVLKKISPSEVVGSTWDPNSVMEYWFGPGLIVQPAQYAAGLRPAGGLSDLDKQYMKQFYPGDAPTGPKVPLLGEFASAKLKLAPGEQADFRIEPAASRQYRISTFGATDTVMVLFEDVAGELRYLAGDDDSGDTRNAMLDYKLLEGRKYLVRVRLYWAGASGKSGLMYW
;
A
#
# COMPACT_ATOMS: atom_id res chain seq x y z
N MET A 1 -22.72 -11.73 12.02
CA MET A 1 -22.81 -13.13 11.53
C MET A 1 -23.07 -14.08 12.70
N ALA A 2 -23.87 -15.13 12.50
CA ALA A 2 -24.08 -16.17 13.50
C ALA A 2 -22.81 -17.03 13.68
N ALA A 3 -22.70 -17.78 14.78
CA ALA A 3 -21.51 -18.58 15.09
C ALA A 3 -21.15 -19.65 14.03
N ASN A 4 -22.06 -19.96 13.10
CA ASN A 4 -21.95 -21.05 12.12
C ASN A 4 -21.83 -20.60 10.65
N ASP A 5 -21.81 -19.30 10.33
CA ASP A 5 -21.56 -18.88 8.94
C ASP A 5 -20.06 -18.93 8.65
N THR A 6 -19.66 -19.72 7.65
CA THR A 6 -18.29 -19.73 7.12
C THR A 6 -18.04 -18.37 6.44
N PRO A 7 -17.07 -17.56 6.92
CA PRO A 7 -16.80 -16.26 6.34
C PRO A 7 -16.31 -16.40 4.89
N ARG A 8 -16.65 -15.42 4.04
CA ARG A 8 -16.05 -15.28 2.70
C ARG A 8 -14.70 -14.59 2.82
N TYR A 9 -13.66 -15.20 2.30
CA TYR A 9 -12.30 -14.62 2.32
C TYR A 9 -12.02 -13.80 1.06
N CYS A 10 -11.24 -12.73 1.19
CA CYS A 10 -10.78 -11.95 0.05
C CYS A 10 -9.64 -12.65 -0.71
N ASP A 11 -9.51 -12.38 -2.00
CA ASP A 11 -8.50 -12.98 -2.90
C ASP A 11 -7.56 -11.89 -3.40
N VAL A 12 -6.55 -11.55 -2.58
CA VAL A 12 -5.58 -10.51 -2.92
C VAL A 12 -4.90 -10.86 -4.24
N LYS A 13 -4.94 -9.93 -5.18
CA LYS A 13 -4.36 -10.16 -6.50
C LYS A 13 -2.85 -10.39 -6.39
N PRO A 14 -2.27 -11.32 -7.18
CA PRO A 14 -0.84 -11.58 -7.17
C PRO A 14 -0.03 -10.30 -7.38
N ARG A 15 0.97 -10.08 -6.53
CA ARG A 15 1.87 -8.93 -6.66
C ARG A 15 2.80 -9.11 -7.86
N ILE A 16 3.03 -8.02 -8.58
CA ILE A 16 4.08 -7.97 -9.62
C ILE A 16 5.41 -7.75 -8.91
N ILE A 17 6.12 -8.83 -8.62
CA ILE A 17 7.42 -8.75 -7.96
C ILE A 17 8.51 -8.68 -9.02
N GLU A 18 9.11 -7.49 -9.22
CA GLU A 18 10.36 -7.42 -9.98
C GLU A 18 11.48 -8.14 -9.21
N PRO A 19 12.26 -9.00 -9.88
CA PRO A 19 13.38 -9.67 -9.25
C PRO A 19 14.46 -8.65 -8.89
N LEU A 20 14.90 -8.67 -7.64
CA LEU A 20 16.01 -7.84 -7.18
C LEU A 20 17.34 -8.32 -7.81
N PRO A 21 18.29 -7.39 -8.08
CA PRO A 21 19.63 -7.76 -8.51
C PRO A 21 20.31 -8.77 -7.58
N PRO A 22 21.06 -9.76 -8.11
CA PRO A 22 21.76 -10.73 -7.29
C PRO A 22 22.89 -10.07 -6.48
N GLY A 23 23.14 -10.56 -5.26
CA GLY A 23 24.25 -10.12 -4.42
C GLY A 23 24.01 -8.88 -3.55
N LEU A 24 22.77 -8.38 -3.48
CA LEU A 24 22.40 -7.31 -2.55
C LEU A 24 22.44 -7.81 -1.09
N PRO A 25 22.90 -6.98 -0.13
CA PRO A 25 22.81 -7.34 1.29
C PRO A 25 21.36 -7.60 1.73
N ASP A 26 21.13 -8.60 2.59
CA ASP A 26 19.78 -9.00 3.04
C ASP A 26 19.00 -7.83 3.67
N THR A 27 19.68 -6.96 4.40
CA THR A 27 19.08 -5.76 5.00
C THR A 27 18.60 -4.75 3.96
N ARG A 28 19.29 -4.65 2.81
CA ARG A 28 18.88 -3.81 1.68
C ARG A 28 17.69 -4.43 0.95
N GLN A 29 17.75 -5.73 0.65
CA GLN A 29 16.62 -6.46 0.04
C GLN A 29 15.33 -6.31 0.86
N ARG A 30 15.45 -6.40 2.19
CA ARG A 30 14.38 -6.12 3.14
C ARG A 30 13.74 -4.77 2.98
N LEU A 31 14.54 -3.71 3.03
CA LEU A 31 13.97 -2.37 2.97
C LEU A 31 13.30 -2.09 1.62
N ILE A 32 13.86 -2.58 0.51
CA ILE A 32 13.24 -2.46 -0.82
C ILE A 32 11.87 -3.16 -0.84
N GLN A 33 11.80 -4.43 -0.44
CA GLN A 33 10.55 -5.19 -0.51
C GLN A 33 9.47 -4.67 0.45
N LEU A 34 9.86 -4.17 1.63
CA LEU A 34 8.94 -3.56 2.59
C LEU A 34 8.34 -2.25 2.08
N LEU A 35 9.18 -1.38 1.50
CA LEU A 35 8.81 0.00 1.19
C LEU A 35 8.25 0.17 -0.23
N ARG A 36 8.55 -0.74 -1.16
CA ARG A 36 8.07 -0.64 -2.56
C ARG A 36 6.57 -0.50 -2.70
N THR A 37 5.79 -1.20 -1.87
CA THR A 37 4.32 -1.13 -1.92
C THR A 37 3.80 0.10 -1.20
N LYS A 38 4.60 0.79 -0.38
CA LYS A 38 4.14 1.93 0.40
C LYS A 38 4.07 3.17 -0.48
N TRP A 39 2.96 3.90 -0.38
CA TRP A 39 2.88 5.23 -0.96
C TRP A 39 3.94 6.15 -0.35
N VAL A 40 4.40 7.15 -1.09
CA VAL A 40 5.21 8.22 -0.49
C VAL A 40 4.31 9.02 0.46
N ASN A 41 4.82 9.49 1.59
CA ASN A 41 3.99 10.14 2.59
C ASN A 41 3.45 11.47 2.04
N GLY A 42 2.23 11.82 2.44
CA GLY A 42 1.55 13.01 1.92
C GLY A 42 0.83 12.78 0.58
N THR A 43 0.87 11.57 0.00
CA THR A 43 0.18 11.29 -1.27
C THR A 43 -1.32 11.49 -1.11
N GLU A 44 -1.92 12.15 -2.10
CA GLU A 44 -3.35 12.21 -2.30
C GLU A 44 -3.79 11.11 -3.26
N LEU A 45 -4.63 10.21 -2.76
CA LEU A 45 -5.16 9.07 -3.50
C LEU A 45 -6.58 9.38 -3.95
N HIS A 46 -6.78 9.38 -5.26
CA HIS A 46 -8.08 9.62 -5.85
C HIS A 46 -8.78 8.30 -6.07
N TYR A 47 -9.98 8.17 -5.51
CA TYR A 47 -10.80 6.98 -5.67
C TYR A 47 -12.10 7.28 -6.41
N TRP A 48 -12.55 6.28 -7.17
CA TRP A 48 -13.80 6.34 -7.93
C TRP A 48 -14.59 5.05 -7.76
N PHE A 49 -15.91 5.18 -7.71
CA PHE A 49 -16.84 4.05 -7.66
C PHE A 49 -17.46 3.75 -9.03
N ALA A 50 -17.36 2.50 -9.45
CA ALA A 50 -18.21 1.97 -10.51
C ALA A 50 -19.70 2.04 -10.14
N SER A 51 -20.57 1.72 -11.11
CA SER A 51 -22.00 1.53 -10.83
C SER A 51 -22.18 0.50 -9.71
N GLY A 52 -23.03 0.81 -8.74
CA GLY A 52 -23.25 -0.03 -7.57
C GLY A 52 -24.20 0.61 -6.56
N PRO A 53 -24.68 -0.15 -5.56
CA PRO A 53 -25.68 0.34 -4.62
C PRO A 53 -25.15 1.48 -3.75
N ALA A 54 -25.97 2.50 -3.49
CA ALA A 54 -25.57 3.68 -2.75
C ALA A 54 -25.10 3.36 -1.32
N ALA A 55 -25.75 2.40 -0.64
CA ALA A 55 -25.37 1.97 0.70
C ALA A 55 -23.98 1.32 0.75
N GLN A 56 -23.62 0.53 -0.28
CA GLN A 56 -22.29 -0.09 -0.39
C GLN A 56 -21.22 0.98 -0.59
N LYS A 57 -21.46 1.95 -1.49
CA LYS A 57 -20.56 3.10 -1.68
C LYS A 57 -20.37 3.90 -0.39
N GLN A 58 -21.45 4.09 0.38
CA GLN A 58 -21.37 4.80 1.66
C GLN A 58 -20.52 4.04 2.67
N ALA A 59 -20.67 2.72 2.80
CA ALA A 59 -19.82 1.92 3.68
C ALA A 59 -18.33 2.05 3.35
N VAL A 60 -17.98 2.09 2.05
CA VAL A 60 -16.58 2.31 1.63
C VAL A 60 -16.10 3.73 1.95
N ARG A 61 -16.94 4.76 1.78
CA ARG A 61 -16.61 6.13 2.19
C ARG A 61 -16.36 6.23 3.69
N ASP A 62 -17.20 5.58 4.49
CA ASP A 62 -17.06 5.56 5.94
C ASP A 62 -15.75 4.87 6.35
N ALA A 63 -15.36 3.79 5.65
CA ALA A 63 -14.08 3.13 5.87
C ALA A 63 -12.86 4.00 5.47
N PHE A 64 -12.92 4.74 4.35
CA PHE A 64 -11.90 5.74 4.02
C PHE A 64 -11.82 6.86 5.08
N ALA A 65 -12.97 7.29 5.60
CA ALA A 65 -13.03 8.29 6.66
C ALA A 65 -12.42 7.77 7.97
N GLU A 66 -12.60 6.50 8.32
CA GLU A 66 -11.98 5.88 9.49
C GLU A 66 -10.46 5.82 9.36
N TRP A 67 -9.93 5.41 8.21
CA TRP A 67 -8.49 5.51 7.93
C TRP A 67 -7.99 6.96 7.99
N LYS A 68 -8.76 7.92 7.47
CA LYS A 68 -8.38 9.34 7.46
C LYS A 68 -8.45 10.01 8.83
N ALA A 69 -9.26 9.47 9.75
CA ALA A 69 -9.34 9.95 11.12
C ALA A 69 -8.05 9.69 11.91
N LEU A 70 -7.19 8.77 11.43
CA LEU A 70 -5.86 8.60 11.99
C LEU A 70 -4.99 9.84 11.68
N PRO A 71 -4.04 10.21 12.57
CA PRO A 71 -3.07 11.27 12.31
C PRO A 71 -2.00 10.78 11.32
N ILE A 72 -2.41 10.55 10.07
CA ILE A 72 -1.58 10.07 8.97
C ILE A 72 -1.51 11.07 7.81
N GLY A 73 -0.42 11.04 7.06
CA GLY A 73 -0.14 12.00 5.99
C GLY A 73 -0.88 11.72 4.68
N LEU A 74 -1.48 10.55 4.48
CA LEU A 74 -2.24 10.24 3.26
C LEU A 74 -3.55 11.03 3.19
N VAL A 75 -3.94 11.43 1.98
CA VAL A 75 -5.22 12.11 1.69
C VAL A 75 -6.03 11.22 0.76
N PHE A 76 -7.36 11.21 0.93
CA PHE A 76 -8.28 10.45 0.08
C PHE A 76 -9.31 11.39 -0.51
N THR A 77 -9.46 11.35 -1.83
CA THR A 77 -10.35 12.26 -2.56
C THR A 77 -11.24 11.46 -3.51
N GLU A 78 -12.56 11.52 -3.31
CA GLU A 78 -13.50 10.93 -4.26
C GLU A 78 -13.57 11.77 -5.53
N VAL A 79 -13.38 11.14 -6.68
CA VAL A 79 -13.52 11.80 -7.98
C VAL A 79 -14.70 11.24 -8.76
N SER A 80 -15.18 12.02 -9.73
CA SER A 80 -16.39 11.70 -10.50
C SER A 80 -16.14 10.80 -11.72
N SER A 81 -14.89 10.50 -12.07
CA SER A 81 -14.55 9.68 -13.23
C SER A 81 -13.41 8.71 -12.96
N ALA A 82 -13.48 7.52 -13.55
CA ALA A 82 -12.43 6.50 -13.46
C ALA A 82 -11.09 7.00 -14.01
N ALA A 83 -11.10 7.85 -15.05
CA ALA A 83 -9.89 8.41 -15.66
C ALA A 83 -9.12 9.35 -14.73
N ALA A 84 -9.76 9.88 -13.69
CA ALA A 84 -9.14 10.74 -12.69
C ALA A 84 -8.77 9.99 -11.40
N ALA A 85 -8.91 8.65 -11.36
CA ALA A 85 -8.71 7.86 -10.16
C ALA A 85 -7.56 6.85 -10.29
N GLU A 86 -6.65 6.87 -9.31
CA GLU A 86 -5.71 5.76 -9.12
C GLU A 86 -6.46 4.52 -8.62
N VAL A 87 -7.39 4.71 -7.68
CA VAL A 87 -8.16 3.62 -7.06
C VAL A 87 -9.55 3.51 -7.69
N ARG A 88 -9.83 2.39 -8.38
CA ARG A 88 -11.09 2.16 -9.12
C ARG A 88 -11.83 0.99 -8.50
N ILE A 89 -12.99 1.26 -7.91
CA ILE A 89 -13.68 0.37 -6.99
C ILE A 89 -14.96 -0.18 -7.63
N ALA A 90 -15.04 -1.51 -7.74
CA ALA A 90 -16.23 -2.23 -8.18
C ALA A 90 -17.00 -2.92 -7.04
N PHE A 91 -18.22 -3.35 -7.36
CA PHE A 91 -19.14 -4.05 -6.45
C PHE A 91 -19.68 -5.33 -7.11
N ASP A 92 -18.79 -6.10 -7.74
CA ASP A 92 -19.15 -7.33 -8.43
C ASP A 92 -19.20 -8.51 -7.45
N GLN A 93 -20.42 -8.99 -7.16
CA GLN A 93 -20.65 -10.11 -6.25
C GLN A 93 -20.13 -11.46 -6.74
N ALA A 94 -19.81 -11.59 -8.04
CA ALA A 94 -19.26 -12.80 -8.62
C ALA A 94 -17.72 -12.87 -8.54
N ASP A 95 -17.05 -11.76 -8.26
CA ASP A 95 -15.58 -11.65 -8.28
C ASP A 95 -14.94 -11.58 -6.88
N GLY A 96 -15.73 -11.85 -5.82
CA GLY A 96 -15.24 -11.82 -4.43
C GLY A 96 -14.82 -10.41 -3.99
N SER A 97 -14.12 -10.29 -2.87
CA SER A 97 -13.52 -9.01 -2.45
C SER A 97 -12.01 -9.09 -2.60
N TRP A 98 -11.40 -8.01 -3.05
CA TRP A 98 -9.94 -7.93 -3.26
C TRP A 98 -9.50 -6.49 -3.51
N SER A 99 -8.20 -6.26 -3.34
CA SER A 99 -7.52 -5.03 -3.71
C SER A 99 -6.08 -5.31 -4.15
N TYR A 100 -5.55 -4.49 -5.04
CA TYR A 100 -4.10 -4.44 -5.27
C TYR A 100 -3.40 -3.76 -4.09
N VAL A 101 -2.17 -4.18 -3.82
CA VAL A 101 -1.44 -3.76 -2.63
C VAL A 101 -0.66 -2.47 -2.90
N GLY A 102 -1.09 -1.37 -2.29
CA GLY A 102 -0.29 -0.15 -2.27
C GLY A 102 -0.04 0.43 -3.66
N ARG A 103 1.23 0.78 -3.95
CA ARG A 103 1.65 1.34 -5.25
C ARG A 103 1.49 0.40 -6.44
N ASP A 104 1.24 -0.90 -6.24
CA ASP A 104 0.94 -1.83 -7.33
C ASP A 104 -0.29 -1.37 -8.14
N VAL A 105 -1.19 -0.61 -7.50
CA VAL A 105 -2.33 0.09 -8.12
C VAL A 105 -1.92 0.92 -9.34
N LEU A 106 -0.74 1.55 -9.33
CA LEU A 106 -0.26 2.42 -10.42
C LEU A 106 0.12 1.63 -11.68
N GLY A 107 0.39 0.33 -11.55
CA GLY A 107 0.70 -0.56 -12.68
C GLY A 107 -0.54 -1.10 -13.38
N ILE A 108 -1.73 -0.87 -12.84
CA ILE A 108 -2.98 -1.44 -13.37
C ILE A 108 -3.55 -0.52 -14.46
N PRO A 109 -3.89 -1.06 -15.65
CA PRO A 109 -4.49 -0.27 -16.73
C PRO A 109 -5.69 0.55 -16.25
N THR A 110 -5.80 1.78 -16.73
CA THR A 110 -6.86 2.73 -16.31
C THR A 110 -8.27 2.25 -16.64
N THR A 111 -8.41 1.26 -17.51
CA THR A 111 -9.67 0.59 -17.88
C THR A 111 -10.08 -0.54 -16.94
N GLU A 112 -9.19 -0.97 -16.04
CA GLU A 112 -9.42 -2.10 -15.14
C GLU A 112 -9.64 -1.64 -13.70
N MET A 113 -10.41 -2.43 -12.93
CA MET A 113 -10.63 -2.15 -11.50
C MET A 113 -9.38 -2.44 -10.68
N THR A 114 -9.20 -1.71 -9.58
CA THR A 114 -8.08 -1.91 -8.64
C THR A 114 -8.53 -2.43 -7.28
N MET A 115 -9.84 -2.48 -7.06
CA MET A 115 -10.48 -3.02 -5.87
C MET A 115 -11.88 -3.49 -6.24
N ASN A 116 -12.35 -4.57 -5.61
CA ASN A 116 -13.72 -5.05 -5.73
C ASN A 116 -14.29 -5.46 -4.38
N PHE A 117 -15.60 -5.30 -4.22
CA PHE A 117 -16.35 -5.80 -3.08
C PHE A 117 -17.43 -6.78 -3.54
N GLY A 118 -17.32 -8.04 -3.10
CA GLY A 118 -18.14 -9.15 -3.60
C GLY A 118 -19.32 -9.54 -2.70
N TRP A 119 -19.60 -8.77 -1.65
CA TRP A 119 -20.70 -9.03 -0.72
C TRP A 119 -21.19 -7.75 -0.06
N ASP A 120 -22.18 -7.89 0.82
CA ASP A 120 -22.77 -6.77 1.54
C ASP A 120 -21.78 -6.16 2.54
N LEU A 121 -21.49 -4.86 2.40
CA LEU A 121 -20.62 -4.07 3.27
C LEU A 121 -21.37 -3.39 4.43
N THR A 122 -22.70 -3.53 4.49
CA THR A 122 -23.54 -2.79 5.45
C THR A 122 -23.69 -3.47 6.81
N ASP A 123 -23.24 -4.72 6.95
CA ASP A 123 -23.13 -5.40 8.23
C ASP A 123 -21.72 -5.25 8.85
N ASP A 124 -21.53 -5.74 10.08
CA ASP A 124 -20.23 -5.60 10.77
C ASP A 124 -19.07 -6.32 10.07
N TYR A 125 -19.35 -7.44 9.41
CA TYR A 125 -18.32 -8.18 8.68
C TYR A 125 -17.93 -7.44 7.40
N GLY A 126 -18.93 -7.00 6.65
CA GLY A 126 -18.80 -6.20 5.46
C GLY A 126 -18.08 -4.88 5.70
N ARG A 127 -18.39 -4.16 6.77
CA ARG A 127 -17.65 -2.96 7.18
C ARG A 127 -16.17 -3.27 7.43
N THR A 128 -15.89 -4.39 8.10
CA THR A 128 -14.52 -4.87 8.33
C THR A 128 -13.81 -5.21 7.02
N THR A 129 -14.52 -5.83 6.06
CA THR A 129 -14.00 -6.06 4.69
C THR A 129 -13.63 -4.74 4.01
N ALA A 130 -14.47 -3.70 4.11
CA ALA A 130 -14.15 -2.39 3.52
C ALA A 130 -12.85 -1.81 4.08
N LEU A 131 -12.64 -1.86 5.40
CA LEU A 131 -11.40 -1.43 6.03
C LEU A 131 -10.20 -2.27 5.58
N HIS A 132 -10.38 -3.59 5.47
CA HIS A 132 -9.36 -4.56 5.05
C HIS A 132 -8.86 -4.29 3.62
N GLU A 133 -9.77 -4.18 2.65
CA GLU A 133 -9.40 -3.93 1.25
C GLU A 133 -8.75 -2.55 1.07
N ILE A 134 -9.22 -1.54 1.82
CA ILE A 134 -8.53 -0.25 1.84
C ILE A 134 -7.14 -0.42 2.46
N GLY A 135 -6.98 -1.19 3.55
CA GLY A 135 -5.68 -1.52 4.14
C GLY A 135 -4.68 -2.09 3.13
N HIS A 136 -5.12 -2.99 2.24
CA HIS A 136 -4.32 -3.43 1.09
C HIS A 136 -3.94 -2.30 0.16
N THR A 137 -4.89 -1.46 -0.27
CA THR A 137 -4.60 -0.26 -1.06
C THR A 137 -3.61 0.68 -0.35
N LEU A 138 -3.55 0.70 0.99
CA LEU A 138 -2.56 1.46 1.76
C LEU A 138 -1.21 0.74 1.94
N GLY A 139 -1.09 -0.47 1.38
CA GLY A 139 0.14 -1.26 1.33
C GLY A 139 0.28 -2.26 2.48
N MET A 140 -0.78 -2.54 3.25
CA MET A 140 -0.74 -3.55 4.30
C MET A 140 -0.88 -4.97 3.71
N PRO A 141 -0.01 -5.91 4.08
CA PRO A 141 -0.20 -7.32 3.78
C PRO A 141 -1.20 -7.98 4.73
N HIS A 142 -1.57 -9.24 4.47
CA HIS A 142 -2.26 -10.07 5.46
C HIS A 142 -1.41 -10.36 6.69
N GLU A 143 -2.06 -10.31 7.85
CA GLU A 143 -1.40 -10.48 9.15
C GLU A 143 -1.06 -11.95 9.45
N HIS A 144 -1.87 -12.91 9.01
CA HIS A 144 -1.59 -14.35 9.18
C HIS A 144 -0.38 -14.83 8.37
N GLN A 145 0.01 -14.08 7.34
CA GLN A 145 1.21 -14.35 6.54
C GLN A 145 2.48 -13.78 7.19
N ASN A 146 2.35 -13.04 8.30
CA ASN A 146 3.48 -12.57 9.10
C ASN A 146 4.36 -13.77 9.52
N PRO A 147 5.67 -13.77 9.19
CA PRO A 147 6.57 -14.87 9.53
C PRO A 147 6.76 -15.04 11.04
N PHE A 148 6.43 -14.03 11.84
CA PHE A 148 6.49 -14.08 13.30
C PHE A 148 5.16 -14.47 13.96
N ALA A 149 4.13 -14.84 13.19
CA ALA A 149 2.84 -15.26 13.73
C ALA A 149 2.87 -16.56 14.54
N GLY A 150 3.91 -17.39 14.34
CA GLY A 150 3.97 -18.71 14.98
C GLY A 150 2.82 -19.64 14.59
N ILE A 151 2.06 -19.28 13.53
CA ILE A 151 0.95 -20.08 13.05
C ILE A 151 1.49 -21.34 12.39
N LEU A 152 1.14 -22.49 12.98
CA LEU A 152 1.26 -23.80 12.35
C LEU A 152 -0.12 -24.18 11.82
N TRP A 153 -0.21 -24.30 10.50
CA TRP A 153 -1.46 -24.65 9.82
C TRP A 153 -1.72 -26.16 9.83
N ASN A 154 -2.99 -26.54 9.90
CA ASN A 154 -3.44 -27.84 9.39
C ASN A 154 -3.70 -27.70 7.88
N GLU A 155 -2.64 -27.74 7.08
CA GLU A 155 -2.70 -27.34 5.67
C GLU A 155 -3.79 -28.04 4.86
N GLU A 156 -3.96 -29.36 5.00
CA GLU A 156 -5.01 -30.08 4.27
C GLU A 156 -6.42 -29.67 4.72
N ALA A 157 -6.63 -29.35 6.00
CA ALA A 157 -7.90 -28.78 6.45
C ALA A 157 -8.13 -27.38 5.89
N VAL A 158 -7.08 -26.56 5.78
CA VAL A 158 -7.16 -25.23 5.14
C VAL A 158 -7.53 -25.36 3.65
N TYR A 159 -6.84 -26.24 2.92
CA TYR A 159 -7.16 -26.51 1.51
C TYR A 159 -8.59 -27.04 1.34
N ALA A 160 -9.02 -27.99 2.17
CA ALA A 160 -10.36 -28.55 2.11
C ALA A 160 -11.44 -27.51 2.44
N SER A 161 -11.22 -26.68 3.47
CA SER A 161 -12.18 -25.67 3.91
C SER A 161 -12.34 -24.55 2.90
N LEU A 162 -11.25 -24.05 2.32
CA LEU A 162 -11.29 -22.91 1.38
C LEU A 162 -11.55 -23.34 -0.07
N GLY A 163 -11.31 -24.61 -0.40
CA GLY A 163 -11.73 -25.22 -1.66
C GLY A 163 -13.23 -25.51 -1.73
N ALA A 164 -13.94 -25.48 -0.61
CA ALA A 164 -15.39 -25.61 -0.54
C ALA A 164 -16.09 -24.24 -0.73
N PRO A 165 -17.40 -24.21 -1.05
CA PRO A 165 -18.18 -22.99 -1.01
C PRO A 165 -18.11 -22.30 0.37
N PRO A 166 -18.15 -20.96 0.43
CA PRO A 166 -18.40 -20.05 -0.70
C PRO A 166 -17.17 -19.68 -1.54
N ASN A 167 -15.95 -20.03 -1.11
CA ASN A 167 -14.71 -19.58 -1.75
C ASN A 167 -14.37 -20.36 -3.02
N ASN A 168 -14.51 -21.69 -2.99
CA ASN A 168 -14.20 -22.56 -4.13
C ASN A 168 -12.78 -22.33 -4.69
N TRP A 169 -11.80 -22.04 -3.83
CA TRP A 169 -10.46 -21.70 -4.26
C TRP A 169 -9.65 -22.91 -4.70
N SER A 170 -8.82 -22.71 -5.70
CA SER A 170 -7.76 -23.67 -6.04
C SER A 170 -6.73 -23.76 -4.91
N ARG A 171 -5.96 -24.86 -4.87
CA ARG A 171 -4.84 -24.98 -3.91
C ARG A 171 -3.82 -23.85 -4.07
N ASP A 172 -3.57 -23.39 -5.30
CA ASP A 172 -2.64 -22.27 -5.52
C ASP A 172 -3.16 -20.96 -4.93
N GLN A 173 -4.47 -20.68 -5.03
CA GLN A 173 -5.08 -19.52 -4.37
C GLN A 173 -4.97 -19.62 -2.85
N VAL A 174 -5.28 -20.79 -2.27
CA VAL A 174 -5.13 -21.03 -0.83
C VAL A 174 -3.68 -20.86 -0.38
N PHE A 175 -2.74 -21.40 -1.13
CA PHE A 175 -1.32 -21.28 -0.81
C PHE A 175 -0.90 -19.81 -0.82
N ASN A 176 -1.20 -19.06 -1.89
CA ASN A 176 -0.74 -17.69 -2.04
C ASN A 176 -1.40 -16.71 -1.05
N ASN A 177 -2.68 -16.90 -0.74
CA ASN A 177 -3.43 -16.00 0.14
C ASN A 177 -3.33 -16.36 1.63
N VAL A 178 -3.09 -17.63 1.97
CA VAL A 178 -3.14 -18.10 3.37
C VAL A 178 -1.83 -18.70 3.85
N LEU A 179 -1.31 -19.71 3.16
CA LEU A 179 -0.22 -20.54 3.70
C LEU A 179 1.15 -19.91 3.49
N LYS A 180 1.35 -19.21 2.37
CA LYS A 180 2.60 -18.57 2.01
C LYS A 180 2.94 -17.52 3.05
N LYS A 181 4.09 -17.66 3.69
CA LYS A 181 4.62 -16.62 4.56
C LYS A 181 5.25 -15.52 3.74
N ILE A 182 4.99 -14.30 4.16
CA ILE A 182 5.68 -13.13 3.66
C ILE A 182 7.11 -13.20 4.18
N SER A 183 8.06 -12.74 3.37
CA SER A 183 9.46 -12.80 3.78
C SER A 183 9.65 -11.98 5.07
N PRO A 184 10.50 -12.41 6.03
CA PRO A 184 10.87 -11.59 7.19
C PRO A 184 11.42 -10.21 6.81
N SER A 185 11.89 -10.11 5.57
CA SER A 185 12.34 -8.89 4.91
C SER A 185 11.20 -7.94 4.52
N GLU A 186 9.93 -8.29 4.69
CA GLU A 186 8.78 -7.49 4.26
C GLU A 186 7.85 -7.07 5.41
N VAL A 187 8.20 -7.44 6.64
CA VAL A 187 7.45 -7.08 7.85
C VAL A 187 8.27 -6.19 8.77
N VAL A 188 7.60 -5.26 9.46
CA VAL A 188 8.20 -4.48 10.55
C VAL A 188 7.83 -5.13 11.87
N GLY A 189 8.83 -5.33 12.73
CA GLY A 189 8.62 -5.88 14.07
C GLY A 189 8.48 -7.41 14.08
N SER A 190 8.26 -7.94 15.29
CA SER A 190 8.21 -9.37 15.59
C SER A 190 6.85 -9.82 16.14
N THR A 191 5.87 -8.91 16.21
CA THR A 191 4.64 -9.15 16.97
C THR A 191 3.48 -9.32 16.00
N TRP A 192 2.96 -10.53 15.92
CA TRP A 192 1.71 -10.82 15.22
C TRP A 192 0.52 -10.29 16.00
N ASP A 193 -0.41 -9.66 15.29
CA ASP A 193 -1.65 -9.14 15.86
C ASP A 193 -2.88 -9.96 15.42
N PRO A 194 -3.40 -10.86 16.26
CA PRO A 194 -4.59 -11.66 15.95
C PRO A 194 -5.88 -10.83 15.84
N ASN A 195 -5.85 -9.54 16.23
CA ASN A 195 -6.98 -8.62 16.09
C ASN A 195 -6.78 -7.58 14.98
N SER A 196 -5.71 -7.67 14.19
CA SER A 196 -5.51 -6.79 13.05
C SER A 196 -6.71 -6.86 12.10
N VAL A 197 -7.07 -5.73 11.51
CA VAL A 197 -8.03 -5.68 10.41
C VAL A 197 -7.57 -6.54 9.23
N MET A 198 -6.25 -6.78 9.09
CA MET A 198 -5.63 -7.60 8.05
C MET A 198 -5.57 -9.09 8.38
N GLU A 199 -6.05 -9.51 9.56
CA GLU A 199 -6.13 -10.92 9.96
C GLU A 199 -7.44 -11.54 9.47
N TYR A 200 -7.35 -12.73 8.89
CA TYR A 200 -8.52 -13.49 8.44
C TYR A 200 -9.26 -14.16 9.60
N TRP A 201 -10.54 -14.43 9.37
CA TRP A 201 -11.38 -15.16 10.31
C TRP A 201 -11.23 -16.65 10.06
N PHE A 202 -10.44 -17.37 10.84
CA PHE A 202 -10.24 -18.81 10.66
C PHE A 202 -11.18 -19.64 11.54
N GLY A 203 -11.85 -20.62 10.92
CA GLY A 203 -12.70 -21.59 11.62
C GLY A 203 -11.89 -22.57 12.50
N PRO A 204 -12.59 -23.37 13.34
CA PRO A 204 -11.95 -24.39 14.16
C PRO A 204 -11.21 -25.44 13.33
N GLY A 205 -10.11 -25.96 13.86
CA GLY A 205 -9.35 -27.06 13.25
C GLY A 205 -8.40 -26.65 12.10
N LEU A 206 -8.39 -25.37 11.70
CA LEU A 206 -7.48 -24.85 10.68
C LEU A 206 -6.09 -24.51 11.25
N ILE A 207 -6.04 -24.02 12.48
CA ILE A 207 -4.82 -23.60 13.18
C ILE A 207 -4.44 -24.69 14.21
N VAL A 208 -3.24 -25.24 14.09
CA VAL A 208 -2.68 -26.20 15.07
C VAL A 208 -1.98 -25.46 16.20
N GLN A 209 -1.22 -24.43 15.87
CA GLN A 209 -0.60 -23.52 16.85
C GLN A 209 -0.76 -22.07 16.40
N PRO A 210 -0.88 -21.12 17.33
CA PRO A 210 -0.97 -21.31 18.79
C PRO A 210 -2.24 -22.03 19.24
N ALA A 211 -2.14 -22.91 20.24
CA ALA A 211 -3.24 -23.81 20.64
C ALA A 211 -4.53 -23.08 21.08
N GLN A 212 -4.41 -21.85 21.59
CA GLN A 212 -5.55 -21.02 21.94
C GLN A 212 -6.46 -20.69 20.75
N TYR A 213 -5.96 -20.79 19.52
CA TYR A 213 -6.71 -20.57 18.27
C TYR A 213 -7.13 -21.87 17.58
N ALA A 214 -6.93 -23.04 18.20
CA ALA A 214 -7.36 -24.32 17.64
C ALA A 214 -8.90 -24.41 17.47
N ALA A 215 -9.65 -23.71 18.33
CA ALA A 215 -11.10 -23.57 18.24
C ALA A 215 -11.56 -22.49 17.24
N GLY A 216 -10.62 -21.82 16.58
CA GLY A 216 -10.86 -20.74 15.63
C GLY A 216 -10.23 -19.42 16.09
N LEU A 217 -10.02 -18.53 15.12
CA LEU A 217 -9.52 -17.17 15.29
C LEU A 217 -10.53 -16.20 14.68
N ARG A 218 -11.04 -15.29 15.50
CA ARG A 218 -12.00 -14.26 15.08
C ARG A 218 -11.52 -12.91 15.60
N PRO A 219 -10.87 -12.10 14.75
CA PRO A 219 -10.54 -10.72 15.07
C PRO A 219 -11.78 -9.95 15.54
N ALA A 220 -11.57 -8.97 16.42
CA ALA A 220 -12.67 -8.16 16.97
C ALA A 220 -13.40 -7.31 15.90
N GLY A 221 -12.76 -7.04 14.76
CA GLY A 221 -13.22 -6.13 13.72
C GLY A 221 -12.78 -4.68 13.96
N GLY A 222 -12.77 -3.88 12.90
CA GLY A 222 -12.23 -2.52 12.93
C GLY A 222 -10.69 -2.48 12.98
N LEU A 223 -10.12 -1.28 13.16
CA LEU A 223 -8.66 -1.08 13.22
C LEU A 223 -8.10 -1.37 14.62
N SER A 224 -7.14 -2.29 14.70
CA SER A 224 -6.40 -2.57 15.93
C SER A 224 -5.45 -1.43 16.29
N ASP A 225 -4.87 -1.47 17.49
CA ASP A 225 -3.86 -0.49 17.88
C ASP A 225 -2.54 -0.67 17.11
N LEU A 226 -2.19 -1.89 16.72
CA LEU A 226 -1.01 -2.16 15.90
C LEU A 226 -1.24 -1.71 14.45
N ASP A 227 -2.45 -1.86 13.90
CA ASP A 227 -2.80 -1.31 12.57
C ASP A 227 -2.58 0.21 12.54
N LYS A 228 -3.08 0.91 13.56
CA LYS A 228 -2.93 2.37 13.68
C LYS A 228 -1.46 2.78 13.83
N GLN A 229 -0.67 2.02 14.58
CA GLN A 229 0.77 2.29 14.75
C GLN A 229 1.54 2.06 13.44
N TYR A 230 1.24 0.96 12.75
CA TYR A 230 1.80 0.64 11.45
C TYR A 230 1.58 1.79 10.47
N MET A 231 0.35 2.29 10.38
CA MET A 231 0.02 3.39 9.48
C MET A 231 0.73 4.70 9.84
N LYS A 232 0.83 5.03 11.14
CA LYS A 232 1.58 6.22 11.58
C LYS A 232 3.07 6.13 11.33
N GLN A 233 3.63 4.92 11.35
CA GLN A 233 5.05 4.70 11.07
C GLN A 233 5.39 5.00 9.61
N PHE A 234 4.58 4.52 8.66
CA PHE A 234 4.85 4.71 7.23
C PHE A 234 4.31 6.03 6.67
N TYR A 235 3.28 6.58 7.31
CA TYR A 235 2.57 7.75 6.84
C TYR A 235 2.35 8.74 7.98
N PRO A 236 3.40 9.29 8.62
CA PRO A 236 3.21 10.20 9.74
C PRO A 236 2.46 11.47 9.31
N GLY A 237 1.53 11.94 10.16
CA GLY A 237 0.61 13.04 9.86
C GLY A 237 1.22 14.45 9.80
N ASP A 238 2.52 14.58 10.07
CA ASP A 238 3.27 15.83 10.03
C ASP A 238 3.97 16.08 8.68
N ALA A 239 3.58 15.35 7.63
CA ALA A 239 4.07 15.57 6.27
C ALA A 239 3.99 17.06 5.89
N PRO A 240 5.11 17.69 5.48
CA PRO A 240 5.11 19.10 5.13
C PRO A 240 4.25 19.33 3.87
N THR A 241 3.35 20.32 3.95
CA THR A 241 2.51 20.73 2.83
C THR A 241 2.70 22.21 2.50
N GLY A 242 2.54 22.55 1.22
CA GLY A 242 2.47 23.94 0.76
C GLY A 242 3.78 24.74 0.87
N PRO A 243 3.73 26.05 1.23
CA PRO A 243 4.88 26.97 1.15
C PRO A 243 6.08 26.63 2.03
N LYS A 244 5.89 25.76 3.04
CA LYS A 244 6.94 25.33 3.97
C LYS A 244 7.94 24.37 3.31
N VAL A 245 7.58 23.79 2.16
CA VAL A 245 8.45 22.94 1.37
C VAL A 245 9.49 23.81 0.64
N PRO A 246 10.80 23.50 0.76
CA PRO A 246 11.85 24.27 0.08
C PRO A 246 11.72 24.20 -1.44
N LEU A 247 12.06 25.30 -2.12
CA LEU A 247 12.17 25.33 -3.59
C LEU A 247 13.52 24.71 -3.98
N LEU A 248 13.48 23.69 -4.85
CA LEU A 248 14.66 23.20 -5.53
C LEU A 248 14.91 24.11 -6.74
N GLY A 249 16.09 24.73 -6.81
CA GLY A 249 16.49 25.56 -7.95
C GLY A 249 17.05 24.72 -9.10
N GLU A 250 16.83 25.17 -10.34
CA GLU A 250 17.35 24.48 -11.53
C GLU A 250 18.88 24.37 -11.45
N PHE A 251 19.43 23.20 -11.77
CA PHE A 251 20.86 22.87 -11.60
C PHE A 251 21.40 22.98 -10.17
N ALA A 252 20.56 23.24 -9.15
CA ALA A 252 20.96 23.25 -7.76
C ALA A 252 20.88 21.85 -7.15
N SER A 253 21.96 21.42 -6.50
CA SER A 253 21.98 20.17 -5.74
C SER A 253 21.44 20.38 -4.33
N ALA A 254 20.34 19.72 -3.99
CA ALA A 254 19.86 19.63 -2.62
C ALA A 254 20.42 18.38 -1.93
N LYS A 255 21.00 18.54 -0.74
CA LYS A 255 21.51 17.42 0.04
C LYS A 255 20.38 16.70 0.76
N LEU A 256 20.30 15.38 0.60
CA LEU A 256 19.39 14.52 1.33
C LEU A 256 20.11 14.01 2.59
N LYS A 257 19.52 14.26 3.76
CA LYS A 257 19.94 13.70 5.04
C LYS A 257 18.76 12.90 5.59
N LEU A 258 18.62 11.68 5.10
CA LEU A 258 17.48 10.81 5.38
C LEU A 258 17.98 9.53 6.07
N ALA A 259 17.26 9.07 7.09
CA ALA A 259 17.30 7.71 7.57
C ALA A 259 16.33 6.82 6.75
N PRO A 260 16.49 5.47 6.76
CA PRO A 260 15.55 4.59 6.09
C PRO A 260 14.09 4.84 6.51
N GLY A 261 13.20 5.01 5.54
CA GLY A 261 11.80 5.37 5.73
C GLY A 261 11.52 6.87 5.81
N GLU A 262 12.53 7.71 6.07
CA GLU A 262 12.38 9.17 6.05
C GLU A 262 12.23 9.70 4.61
N GLN A 263 11.70 10.92 4.53
CA GLN A 263 11.35 11.57 3.29
C GLN A 263 11.82 13.02 3.26
N ALA A 264 12.20 13.48 2.07
CA ALA A 264 12.42 14.89 1.76
C ALA A 264 11.49 15.34 0.63
N ASP A 265 10.97 16.55 0.78
CA ASP A 265 10.02 17.16 -0.15
C ASP A 265 10.64 18.45 -0.72
N PHE A 266 10.49 18.66 -2.02
CA PHE A 266 10.92 19.88 -2.70
C PHE A 266 9.87 20.36 -3.70
N ARG A 267 9.64 21.67 -3.73
CA ARG A 267 8.88 22.29 -4.82
C ARG A 267 9.78 22.48 -6.02
N ILE A 268 9.20 22.33 -7.21
CA ILE A 268 9.82 22.66 -8.48
C ILE A 268 8.91 23.65 -9.21
N GLU A 269 9.49 24.75 -9.65
CA GLU A 269 8.84 25.79 -10.47
C GLU A 269 9.74 26.02 -11.68
N PRO A 270 9.47 25.36 -12.83
CA PRO A 270 10.37 25.38 -13.98
C PRO A 270 10.38 26.76 -14.64
N ALA A 271 11.58 27.23 -15.01
CA ALA A 271 11.74 28.52 -15.69
C ALA A 271 11.33 28.50 -17.18
N ALA A 272 11.18 27.30 -17.77
CA ALA A 272 10.77 27.13 -19.16
C ALA A 272 9.99 25.82 -19.35
N SER A 273 9.13 25.76 -20.37
CA SER A 273 8.43 24.53 -20.75
C SER A 273 9.34 23.61 -21.57
N ARG A 274 9.88 22.54 -20.98
CA ARG A 274 10.78 21.59 -21.67
C ARG A 274 10.83 20.23 -20.96
N GLN A 275 11.55 19.30 -21.55
CA GLN A 275 11.95 18.07 -20.86
C GLN A 275 12.98 18.42 -19.78
N TYR A 276 12.74 17.92 -18.57
CA TYR A 276 13.63 17.99 -17.44
C TYR A 276 13.98 16.59 -16.99
N ARG A 277 15.21 16.44 -16.49
CA ARG A 277 15.62 15.28 -15.73
C ARG A 277 15.60 15.65 -14.27
N ILE A 278 14.93 14.84 -13.45
CA ILE A 278 14.98 14.90 -12.00
C ILE A 278 15.69 13.62 -11.55
N SER A 279 16.78 13.75 -10.80
CA SER A 279 17.56 12.58 -10.41
C SER A 279 18.06 12.71 -8.98
N THR A 280 17.97 11.61 -8.25
CA THR A 280 18.83 11.43 -7.08
C THR A 280 20.24 11.06 -7.54
N PHE A 281 21.24 11.28 -6.69
CA PHE A 281 22.60 10.82 -6.89
C PHE A 281 23.29 10.54 -5.55
N GLY A 282 24.11 9.51 -5.50
CA GLY A 282 24.78 9.07 -4.28
C GLY A 282 24.87 7.55 -4.21
N ALA A 283 25.07 7.04 -3.00
CA ALA A 283 25.07 5.60 -2.72
C ALA A 283 23.85 5.25 -1.87
N THR A 284 22.66 5.60 -2.35
CA THR A 284 21.38 5.38 -1.67
C THR A 284 20.37 4.77 -2.61
N ASP A 285 19.44 4.02 -2.04
CA ASP A 285 18.29 3.41 -2.70
C ASP A 285 17.04 4.21 -2.33
N THR A 286 16.34 4.77 -3.30
CA THR A 286 15.26 5.74 -3.04
C THR A 286 14.08 5.51 -3.95
N VAL A 287 12.88 5.78 -3.44
CA VAL A 287 11.75 6.12 -4.32
C VAL A 287 11.65 7.62 -4.47
N MET A 288 11.49 8.06 -5.71
CA MET A 288 11.15 9.41 -6.09
C MET A 288 9.76 9.44 -6.74
N VAL A 289 8.92 10.39 -6.32
CA VAL A 289 7.61 10.62 -6.93
C VAL A 289 7.44 12.09 -7.23
N LEU A 290 6.95 12.37 -8.44
CA LEU A 290 6.62 13.70 -8.93
C LEU A 290 5.10 13.89 -8.94
N PHE A 291 4.66 15.03 -8.40
CA PHE A 291 3.28 15.49 -8.41
C PHE A 291 3.17 16.85 -9.09
N GLU A 292 2.02 17.12 -9.70
CA GLU A 292 1.58 18.45 -10.08
C GLU A 292 0.64 19.00 -9.01
N ASP A 293 0.83 20.27 -8.63
CA ASP A 293 -0.14 21.00 -7.81
C ASP A 293 -1.19 21.63 -8.73
N VAL A 294 -2.38 21.05 -8.73
CA VAL A 294 -3.55 21.52 -9.48
C VAL A 294 -4.51 22.17 -8.49
N ALA A 295 -4.37 23.48 -8.32
CA ALA A 295 -5.21 24.30 -7.44
C ALA A 295 -5.23 23.82 -5.96
N GLY A 296 -4.11 23.31 -5.46
CA GLY A 296 -3.94 22.79 -4.10
C GLY A 296 -4.10 21.29 -3.97
N GLU A 297 -4.56 20.60 -5.02
CA GLU A 297 -4.68 19.14 -5.12
C GLU A 297 -3.42 18.55 -5.75
N LEU A 298 -2.80 17.54 -5.11
CA LEU A 298 -1.58 16.92 -5.64
C LEU A 298 -1.92 15.75 -6.56
N ARG A 299 -1.70 15.92 -7.85
CA ARG A 299 -1.92 14.89 -8.87
C ARG A 299 -0.62 14.13 -9.13
N TYR A 300 -0.65 12.81 -8.98
CA TYR A 300 0.49 11.95 -9.34
C TYR A 300 0.80 12.09 -10.83
N LEU A 301 2.09 12.25 -11.17
CA LEU A 301 2.56 12.30 -12.56
C LEU A 301 3.44 11.11 -12.91
N ALA A 302 4.45 10.84 -12.08
CA ALA A 302 5.43 9.79 -12.33
C ALA A 302 6.15 9.40 -11.02
N GLY A 303 6.70 8.20 -10.99
CA GLY A 303 7.51 7.72 -9.89
C GLY A 303 8.51 6.68 -10.37
N ASP A 304 9.66 6.65 -9.71
CA ASP A 304 10.76 5.74 -10.01
C ASP A 304 11.43 5.35 -8.68
N ASP A 305 11.73 4.07 -8.50
CA ASP A 305 12.34 3.55 -7.28
C ASP A 305 13.63 2.76 -7.51
N ASP A 306 14.26 2.97 -8.68
CA ASP A 306 15.53 2.37 -9.13
C ASP A 306 15.66 0.84 -9.04
N SER A 307 14.58 0.14 -8.67
CA SER A 307 14.43 -1.31 -8.46
C SER A 307 15.58 -1.97 -7.65
N GLY A 308 16.30 -1.21 -6.82
CA GLY A 308 17.46 -1.71 -6.08
C GLY A 308 18.72 -1.94 -6.91
N ASP A 309 18.80 -1.36 -8.11
CA ASP A 309 20.01 -1.32 -8.92
C ASP A 309 21.10 -0.46 -8.22
N THR A 310 22.30 -0.43 -8.78
CA THR A 310 23.33 0.58 -8.46
C THR A 310 23.01 1.98 -9.00
N ARG A 311 21.87 2.12 -9.68
CA ARG A 311 21.39 3.39 -10.24
C ARG A 311 20.59 4.16 -9.20
N ASN A 312 20.48 5.46 -9.43
CA ASN A 312 19.71 6.36 -8.59
C ASN A 312 18.35 6.59 -9.24
N ALA A 313 17.30 6.77 -8.43
CA ALA A 313 15.98 7.10 -8.95
C ALA A 313 16.01 8.33 -9.87
N MET A 314 15.42 8.19 -11.06
CA MET A 314 15.49 9.15 -12.15
C MET A 314 14.14 9.26 -12.87
N LEU A 315 13.69 10.50 -13.09
CA LEU A 315 12.50 10.82 -13.85
C LEU A 315 12.86 11.76 -15.00
N ASP A 316 12.51 11.36 -16.23
CA ASP A 316 12.50 12.25 -17.39
C ASP A 316 11.05 12.70 -17.64
N TYR A 317 10.75 13.97 -17.38
CA TYR A 317 9.38 14.49 -17.45
C TYR A 317 9.32 15.89 -18.04
N LYS A 318 8.27 16.16 -18.83
CA LYS A 318 8.04 17.49 -19.41
C LYS A 318 7.36 18.37 -18.38
N LEU A 319 8.11 19.31 -17.81
CA LEU A 319 7.56 20.33 -16.92
C LEU A 319 7.18 21.57 -17.74
N LEU A 320 6.12 22.25 -17.32
CA LEU A 320 5.55 23.40 -18.01
C LEU A 320 5.73 24.66 -17.16
N GLU A 321 6.21 25.72 -17.79
CA GLU A 321 6.37 27.05 -17.18
C GLU A 321 5.03 27.53 -16.60
N GLY A 322 5.08 28.19 -15.44
CA GLY A 322 3.91 28.69 -14.73
C GLY A 322 3.12 27.63 -13.96
N ARG A 323 3.50 26.35 -14.07
CA ARG A 323 2.96 25.26 -13.24
C ARG A 323 3.85 25.00 -12.03
N LYS A 324 3.25 24.38 -11.00
CA LYS A 324 3.92 24.05 -9.74
C LYS A 324 3.95 22.54 -9.57
N TYR A 325 5.11 22.05 -9.14
CA TYR A 325 5.34 20.64 -8.95
C TYR A 325 5.90 20.38 -7.56
N LEU A 326 5.67 19.16 -7.07
CA LEU A 326 6.24 18.66 -5.84
C LEU A 326 6.97 17.36 -6.15
N VAL A 327 8.26 17.30 -5.86
CA VAL A 327 9.01 16.05 -5.86
C VAL A 327 9.20 15.59 -4.42
N ARG A 328 8.92 14.31 -4.18
CA ARG A 328 9.13 13.66 -2.90
C ARG A 328 10.09 12.51 -3.07
N VAL A 329 11.08 12.44 -2.20
CA VAL A 329 12.09 11.38 -2.19
C VAL A 329 12.03 10.70 -0.84
N ARG A 330 11.73 9.40 -0.82
CA ARG A 330 11.83 8.56 0.38
C ARG A 330 13.03 7.63 0.24
N LEU A 331 13.81 7.55 1.31
CA LEU A 331 14.96 6.67 1.37
C LEU A 331 14.54 5.24 1.74
N TYR A 332 14.88 4.27 0.90
CA TYR A 332 14.79 2.85 1.25
C TYR A 332 16.03 2.40 2.00
N TRP A 333 17.22 2.69 1.48
CA TRP A 333 18.48 2.27 2.08
C TRP A 333 19.57 3.33 1.93
N ALA A 334 20.25 3.66 3.03
CA ALA A 334 21.21 4.76 3.13
C ALA A 334 22.61 4.46 2.53
N GLY A 335 22.90 3.18 2.31
CA GLY A 335 24.23 2.72 1.90
C GLY A 335 25.38 3.09 2.83
N ALA A 336 26.60 2.86 2.35
CA ALA A 336 27.81 3.00 3.18
C ALA A 336 28.11 4.46 3.56
N SER A 337 27.66 5.44 2.76
CA SER A 337 27.92 6.86 3.01
C SER A 337 26.76 7.59 3.69
N GLY A 338 25.52 7.10 3.55
CA GLY A 338 24.31 7.82 3.98
C GLY A 338 24.09 9.16 3.28
N LYS A 339 24.85 9.46 2.22
CA LYS A 339 24.85 10.75 1.53
C LYS A 339 24.28 10.58 0.13
N SER A 340 23.21 11.31 -0.12
CA SER A 340 22.67 11.51 -1.46
C SER A 340 22.26 12.96 -1.67
N GLY A 341 22.01 13.29 -2.92
CA GLY A 341 21.46 14.56 -3.33
C GLY A 341 20.33 14.37 -4.33
N LEU A 342 19.57 15.44 -4.53
CA LEU A 342 18.54 15.57 -5.53
C LEU A 342 18.85 16.80 -6.38
N MET A 343 18.66 16.70 -7.69
CA MET A 343 18.79 17.82 -8.61
C MET A 343 17.80 17.65 -9.76
N TYR A 344 17.36 18.77 -10.34
CA TYR A 344 16.69 18.77 -11.63
C TYR A 344 17.37 19.73 -12.61
N TRP A 345 17.36 19.37 -13.90
CA TRP A 345 18.02 20.12 -14.97
C TRP A 345 17.44 19.83 -16.35
#